data_AF-A0A969CT45-F1
#
_entry.id   AF-A0A969CT45-F1
#
_cell.length_a   1.000
_cell.length_b   1.000
_cell.length_c   1.000
_cell.angle_alpha   90.00
_cell.angle_beta   90.00
_cell.angle_gamma   90.00
#
_symmetry.space_group_name_H-M   'P 1'
#
loop_
_entity.id
_entity.type
_entity.pdbx_description
1 polymer ?
#
loop_
_entity_poly.entity_id
_entity_poly.type
_entity_poly.pdbx_seq_one_letter_code
_entity_poly.pdbx_strand_id
1 'polypeptide(L)'
;MVIQDRCVICNIVAGKIPAWIVYRDADVICFLPKTLEAYGHTLIAPKKHYSDIFLIPENFLESAIATAKKLAIHYCMTKIKFLKNCD
;
A
#
# COMPACT_ATOMS: atom_id res chain seq x y z
N MET A 1 7.04 -18.25 2.44
CA MET A 1 7.10 -16.78 2.32
C MET A 1 8.55 -16.40 2.09
N VAL A 2 8.94 -15.90 0.91
CA VAL A 2 10.33 -15.46 0.68
C VAL A 2 10.44 -14.03 1.19
N ILE A 3 11.11 -13.86 2.32
CA ILE A 3 11.45 -12.58 2.93
C ILE A 3 12.91 -12.31 2.59
N GLN A 4 13.20 -11.18 1.95
CA GLN A 4 14.54 -10.74 1.60
C GLN A 4 14.98 -9.71 2.64
N ASP A 5 15.97 -10.03 3.50
CA ASP A 5 16.34 -9.16 4.63
C ASP A 5 16.83 -7.76 4.23
N ARG A 6 17.40 -7.61 3.03
CA ARG A 6 17.83 -6.31 2.50
C ARG A 6 16.69 -5.50 1.86
N CYS A 7 15.49 -6.06 1.73
CA CYS A 7 14.35 -5.38 1.13
C CYS A 7 13.59 -4.57 2.19
N VAL A 8 13.48 -3.26 1.98
CA VAL A 8 12.75 -2.35 2.88
C VAL A 8 11.28 -2.77 3.01
N ILE A 9 10.62 -3.13 1.92
CA ILE A 9 9.21 -3.57 1.92
C ILE A 9 9.04 -4.85 2.74
N CYS A 10 9.93 -5.84 2.58
CA CYS A 10 9.90 -7.07 3.39
C CYS A 10 10.07 -6.77 4.88
N ASN A 11 10.94 -5.83 5.24
CA ASN A 11 11.12 -5.41 6.62
C ASN A 11 9.88 -4.68 7.18
N ILE A 12 9.15 -3.93 6.35
CA ILE A 12 7.85 -3.34 6.71
C ILE A 12 6.80 -4.46 6.93
N VAL A 13 6.71 -5.43 6.01
CA VAL A 13 5.80 -6.59 6.13
C VAL A 13 6.05 -7.38 7.41
N ALA A 14 7.33 -7.56 7.77
CA ALA A 14 7.78 -8.25 8.98
C ALA A 14 7.68 -7.40 10.26
N GLY A 15 7.31 -6.11 10.16
CA GLY A 15 7.24 -5.21 11.31
C GLY A 15 8.58 -4.79 11.90
N LYS A 16 9.69 -5.01 11.17
CA LYS A 16 11.05 -4.61 11.59
C LYS A 16 11.30 -3.11 11.43
N ILE A 17 10.62 -2.47 10.48
CA ILE A 17 10.70 -1.03 10.22
C ILE A 17 9.29 -0.45 10.34
N PRO A 18 9.09 0.68 11.05
CA PRO A 18 7.78 1.31 11.15
C PRO A 18 7.33 1.86 9.80
N ALA A 19 6.04 1.73 9.52
CA ALA A 19 5.38 2.38 8.40
C ALA A 19 3.93 2.69 8.79
N TRP A 20 3.39 3.76 8.22
CA TRP A 20 1.98 4.12 8.38
C TRP A 20 1.12 3.21 7.51
N ILE A 21 0.69 2.08 8.08
CA ILE A 21 -0.14 1.10 7.39
C ILE A 21 -1.58 1.63 7.30
N VAL A 22 -2.08 1.77 6.08
CA VAL A 22 -3.46 2.23 5.82
C VAL A 22 -4.41 1.05 5.57
N TYR A 23 -3.88 -0.05 5.04
CA TYR A 23 -4.64 -1.26 4.75
C TYR A 23 -3.69 -2.46 4.67
N ARG A 24 -4.16 -3.64 5.06
CA ARG A 24 -3.48 -4.91 4.79
C ARG A 24 -4.50 -6.04 4.80
N ASP A 25 -4.30 -7.04 3.96
CA ASP A 25 -5.08 -8.28 3.95
C ASP A 25 -4.14 -9.49 3.90
N ALA A 26 -4.58 -10.65 3.42
CA ALA A 26 -3.73 -11.84 3.31
C ALA A 26 -2.54 -11.64 2.34
N ASP A 27 -2.71 -10.83 1.30
CA ASP A 27 -1.85 -10.81 0.12
C ASP A 27 -1.07 -9.50 -0.02
N VAL A 28 -1.69 -8.37 0.33
CA VAL A 28 -1.11 -7.03 0.15
C VAL A 28 -0.95 -6.28 1.47
N ILE A 29 -0.04 -5.32 1.44
CA ILE A 29 0.13 -4.29 2.44
C ILE A 29 0.12 -2.93 1.74
N CYS A 30 -0.61 -1.98 2.31
CA CYS A 30 -0.70 -0.62 1.81
C CYS A 30 -0.20 0.32 2.88
N PHE A 31 0.72 1.20 2.53
CA PHE A 31 1.33 2.13 3.47
C PHE A 31 1.69 3.45 2.82
N LEU A 32 1.79 4.49 3.64
CA LEU A 32 2.20 5.81 3.16
C LEU A 32 3.72 5.85 2.95
N PRO A 33 4.21 6.46 1.86
CA PRO A 33 5.63 6.73 1.70
C PRO A 33 6.12 7.72 2.77
N LYS A 34 7.45 7.79 2.95
CA LYS A 34 8.08 8.72 3.90
C LYS A 34 7.74 10.19 3.60
N THR A 35 7.66 10.53 2.32
CA THR A 35 7.28 11.86 1.85
C THR A 35 6.00 11.74 1.04
N LEU A 36 4.96 12.46 1.46
CA LEU A 36 3.69 12.52 0.73
C LEU A 36 3.78 13.58 -0.37
N GLU A 37 3.63 13.17 -1.63
CA GLU A 37 3.56 14.11 -2.76
C GLU A 37 2.12 14.57 -3.03
N ALA A 38 1.13 13.81 -2.57
CA ALA A 38 -0.29 14.11 -2.75
C ALA A 38 -1.12 13.54 -1.59
N TYR A 39 -2.29 14.13 -1.35
CA TYR A 39 -3.26 13.58 -0.40
C TYR A 39 -3.64 12.15 -0.82
N GLY A 40 -3.49 11.20 0.10
CA GLY A 40 -3.78 9.79 -0.14
C GLY A 40 -2.70 9.04 -0.94
N HIS A 41 -1.54 9.64 -1.22
CA HIS A 41 -0.41 8.93 -1.86
C HIS A 41 -0.08 7.68 -1.03
N THR A 42 -0.34 6.51 -1.62
CA THR A 42 -0.22 5.21 -0.95
C THR A 42 0.52 4.24 -1.85
N LEU A 43 1.47 3.51 -1.28
CA LEU A 43 2.14 2.40 -1.93
C LEU A 43 1.40 1.10 -1.60
N ILE A 44 1.08 0.31 -2.62
CA ILE A 44 0.50 -1.03 -2.50
C ILE A 44 1.59 -2.02 -2.87
N ALA A 45 1.92 -2.93 -1.95
CA ALA A 45 2.95 -3.94 -2.17
C ALA A 45 2.44 -5.34 -1.83
N PRO A 46 2.85 -6.37 -2.58
CA PRO A 46 2.64 -7.75 -2.17
C PRO A 46 3.42 -8.04 -0.88
N LYS A 47 2.85 -8.88 -0.01
CA LYS A 47 3.55 -9.35 1.20
C LYS A 47 4.71 -10.30 0.87
N LYS A 48 4.61 -11.01 -0.25
CA LYS A 48 5.69 -11.84 -0.77
C LYS A 48 6.63 -10.99 -1.63
N HIS A 49 7.93 -11.24 -1.50
CA HIS A 49 8.93 -10.57 -2.32
C HIS A 49 8.89 -11.02 -3.78
N TYR A 50 8.93 -10.04 -4.68
CA TYR A 50 9.17 -10.18 -6.11
C TYR A 50 10.15 -9.07 -6.53
N SER A 51 11.11 -9.36 -7.40
CA SER A 51 12.13 -8.37 -7.81
C SER A 51 11.59 -7.33 -8.78
N ASP A 52 10.58 -7.69 -9.55
CA ASP A 52 10.00 -6.91 -10.62
C ASP A 52 8.55 -7.32 -10.86
N ILE A 53 7.83 -6.51 -11.65
CA ILE A 53 6.41 -6.71 -11.95
C ILE A 53 6.16 -7.97 -12.79
N PHE A 54 7.12 -8.41 -13.61
CA PHE A 54 6.96 -9.55 -14.52
C PHE A 54 6.96 -10.89 -13.78
N LEU A 55 7.50 -10.92 -12.56
CA LEU A 55 7.49 -12.09 -11.67
C LEU A 55 6.29 -12.12 -10.72
N ILE A 56 5.48 -11.06 -10.68
CA ILE A 56 4.28 -11.02 -9.83
C ILE A 56 3.18 -11.82 -10.53
N PRO A 57 2.59 -12.83 -9.87
CA PRO A 57 1.48 -13.57 -10.46
C PRO A 57 0.27 -12.66 -10.73
N GLU A 58 -0.45 -12.90 -11.82
CA GLU A 58 -1.53 -12.04 -12.32
C GLU A 58 -2.63 -11.78 -11.27
N ASN A 59 -3.01 -12.80 -10.51
CA ASN A 59 -4.02 -12.69 -9.45
C ASN A 59 -3.63 -11.66 -8.36
N PHE A 60 -2.34 -11.46 -8.11
CA PHE A 60 -1.88 -10.41 -7.20
C PHE A 60 -2.01 -9.01 -7.82
N LEU A 61 -1.71 -8.89 -9.12
CA LEU A 61 -1.86 -7.62 -9.84
C LEU A 61 -3.34 -7.18 -9.87
N GLU A 62 -4.25 -8.12 -10.11
CA GLU A 62 -5.70 -7.91 -10.02
C GLU A 62 -6.12 -7.42 -8.62
N SER A 63 -5.66 -8.10 -7.57
CA SER A 63 -5.94 -7.72 -6.19
C SER A 63 -5.38 -6.34 -5.83
N ALA A 64 -4.18 -6.00 -6.29
CA ALA A 64 -3.56 -4.71 -6.06
C ALA A 64 -4.36 -3.57 -6.69
N ILE A 65 -4.82 -3.74 -7.94
CA ILE A 65 -5.66 -2.75 -8.63
C ILE A 65 -7.05 -2.63 -8.00
N ALA A 66 -7.66 -3.75 -7.60
CA ALA A 66 -8.92 -3.72 -6.87
C ALA A 66 -8.78 -2.97 -5.53
N THR A 67 -7.64 -3.14 -4.85
CA THR A 67 -7.32 -2.43 -3.61
C THR A 67 -7.09 -0.94 -3.86
N ALA A 68 -6.41 -0.57 -4.94
CA ALA A 68 -6.23 0.82 -5.34
C ALA A 68 -7.58 1.54 -5.51
N LYS A 69 -8.56 0.90 -6.18
CA LYS A 69 -9.93 1.45 -6.31
C LYS A 69 -10.60 1.65 -4.95
N LYS A 70 -10.52 0.67 -4.04
CA LYS A 70 -11.08 0.77 -2.68
C LYS A 70 -10.49 1.96 -1.93
N LEU A 71 -9.17 2.10 -1.96
CA LEU A 71 -8.46 3.22 -1.30
C LEU A 71 -8.80 4.57 -1.95
N ALA A 72 -8.88 4.65 -3.27
CA ALA A 72 -9.24 5.87 -3.97
C ALA A 72 -10.66 6.35 -3.59
N ILE A 73 -11.63 5.44 -3.49
CA ILE A 73 -12.98 5.76 -3.01
C ILE A 73 -12.92 6.27 -1.56
N HIS A 74 -12.20 5.57 -0.68
CA HIS A 74 -12.02 5.99 0.71
C HIS A 74 -11.40 7.39 0.81
N TYR A 75 -10.35 7.67 0.04
CA TYR A 75 -9.72 8.99 0.01
C TYR A 75 -10.60 10.07 -0.60
N CYS A 76 -11.39 9.77 -1.62
CA CYS A 76 -12.35 10.72 -2.18
C CYS A 76 -13.42 11.11 -1.12
N MET A 77 -14.00 10.13 -0.45
CA MET A 77 -15.00 10.35 0.59
C MET A 77 -14.43 11.12 1.80
N THR A 78 -13.19 10.81 2.20
CA THR A 78 -12.52 11.51 3.31
C THR A 78 -12.03 12.90 2.90
N LYS A 79 -11.54 13.09 1.67
CA LYS A 79 -11.14 14.41 1.15
C LYS A 79 -12.33 15.36 1.09
N ILE A 80 -13.51 14.90 0.69
CA ILE A 80 -14.74 15.71 0.74
C ILE A 80 -15.06 16.15 2.18
N LYS A 81 -14.88 15.27 3.18
CA LYS A 81 -15.06 15.65 4.59
C LYS A 81 -13.98 16.61 5.07
N PHE A 82 -12.72 16.38 4.69
CA PHE A 82 -11.58 17.23 5.04
C PHE A 82 -11.74 18.64 4.45
N LEU A 83 -12.06 18.75 3.16
CA LEU A 83 -12.28 20.04 2.49
C LEU A 83 -13.53 20.78 3.01
N LYS A 84 -14.55 20.05 3.49
CA LYS A 84 -15.72 20.65 4.13
C LYS A 84 -15.49 21.09 5.58
N ASN A 85 -14.36 20.69 6.18
CA ASN A 85 -13.98 21.00 7.55
C ASN A 85 -12.76 21.95 7.62
N CYS A 86 -12.32 22.49 6.48
CA CYS A 86 -11.40 23.62 6.46
C CYS A 86 -12.25 24.89 6.48
N ASP A 87 -12.39 25.49 7.67
CA ASP A 87 -12.73 26.92 7.82
C ASP A 87 -11.66 27.81 7.14
#